data_AF-A0AAW4VPC8-F1
#
_entry.id   AF-A0AAW4VPC8-F1
#
_cell.length_a   1.000
_cell.length_b   1.000
_cell.length_c   1.000
_cell.angle_alpha   90.00
_cell.angle_beta   90.00
_cell.angle_gamma   90.00
#
_symmetry.space_group_name_H-M   'P 1'
#
loop_
_entity.id
_entity.type
_entity.pdbx_description
1 polymer ?
#
loop_
_entity_poly.entity_id
_entity_poly.type
_entity_poly.pdbx_seq_one_letter_code
_entity_poly.pdbx_strand_id
1 'polypeptide(L)' 'ATVPLKDYDYNAEVELINPVADTVANANYRGADVDWYVKADDIVMKNKSNLGENVTPNHDKTIANRNK' A
#
# COMPACT_ATOMS: atom_id res chain seq x y z
N ALA A 1 8.82 16.84 14.86
CA ALA A 1 8.14 15.64 14.34
C ALA A 1 9.16 14.53 14.18
N THR A 2 8.80 13.27 14.41
CA THR A 2 9.69 12.10 14.28
C THR A 2 9.68 11.50 12.87
N VAL A 3 8.66 11.80 12.09
CA VAL A 3 8.53 11.40 10.68
C VAL A 3 9.06 12.53 9.80
N PRO A 4 10.00 12.28 8.87
CA PRO A 4 10.53 13.30 7.97
C PRO A 4 9.50 13.72 6.92
N LEU A 5 9.63 14.95 6.42
CA LEU A 5 8.85 15.41 5.28
C LEU A 5 9.21 14.60 4.03
N LYS A 6 8.20 14.28 3.22
CA LYS A 6 8.34 13.53 1.99
C LYS A 6 7.97 14.43 0.82
N ASP A 7 8.85 14.47 -0.16
CA ASP A 7 8.70 15.25 -1.38
C ASP A 7 8.26 14.28 -2.48
N TYR A 8 6.95 14.17 -2.67
CA TYR A 8 6.33 13.31 -3.69
C TYR A 8 5.70 14.19 -4.77
N ASP A 9 5.78 13.73 -6.01
CA ASP A 9 5.11 14.40 -7.13
C ASP A 9 3.61 14.53 -6.87
N TYR A 10 3.02 15.60 -7.40
CA TYR A 10 1.58 15.80 -7.35
C TYR A 10 0.86 14.63 -8.04
N ASN A 11 -0.10 14.01 -7.34
CA ASN A 11 -0.80 12.76 -7.72
C ASN A 11 0.03 11.47 -7.68
N ALA A 12 1.19 11.44 -7.03
CA ALA A 12 1.89 10.19 -6.75
C ALA A 12 1.02 9.24 -5.91
N GLU A 13 0.97 7.95 -6.28
CA GLU A 13 0.32 6.92 -5.48
C GLU A 13 1.19 6.54 -4.27
N VAL A 14 0.55 6.47 -3.11
CA VAL A 14 1.19 6.20 -1.82
C VAL A 14 0.39 5.19 -1.02
N GLU A 15 1.03 4.57 -0.05
CA GLU A 15 0.44 3.68 0.94
C GLU A 15 0.60 4.30 2.34
N LEU A 16 -0.41 4.15 3.18
CA LEU A 16 -0.39 4.61 4.57
C LEU A 16 0.02 3.47 5.49
N ILE A 17 0.94 3.75 6.42
CA ILE A 17 1.37 2.78 7.43
C ILE A 17 0.51 2.96 8.68
N ASN A 18 -0.18 1.88 9.08
CA ASN A 18 -1.09 1.84 10.23
C ASN A 18 -2.14 2.97 10.23
N PRO A 19 -2.98 3.10 9.18
CA PRO A 19 -3.94 4.19 9.10
C PRO A 19 -5.07 4.03 10.14
N VAL A 20 -5.45 5.14 10.77
CA VAL A 20 -6.64 5.28 11.61
C VAL A 20 -7.50 6.39 11.02
N ALA A 21 -8.71 6.04 10.60
CA ALA A 21 -9.67 6.98 10.05
C ALA A 21 -10.65 7.44 11.13
N ASP A 22 -10.79 8.75 11.27
CA ASP A 22 -11.73 9.42 12.17
C ASP A 22 -12.73 10.21 11.32
N THR A 23 -14.02 10.10 11.64
CA THR A 23 -15.08 10.88 10.99
C THR A 23 -15.70 11.85 11.97
N VAL A 24 -15.95 13.07 11.52
CA VAL A 24 -16.65 14.08 12.29
C VAL A 24 -17.82 14.54 11.45
N ALA A 25 -19.03 14.44 12.00
CA ALA A 25 -20.24 14.92 11.35
C ALA A 25 -20.85 16.02 12.23
N ASN A 26 -21.06 17.20 11.64
CA ASN A 26 -21.76 18.30 12.26
C ASN A 26 -23.17 18.42 11.65
N ALA A 27 -24.19 18.07 12.43
CA ALA A 27 -25.57 18.14 11.96
C ALA A 27 -26.08 19.58 11.89
N ASN A 28 -26.79 19.92 10.82
CA ASN A 28 -27.48 21.19 10.62
C ASN A 28 -28.94 20.94 10.21
N TYR A 29 -29.75 22.00 10.10
CA TYR A 29 -31.18 21.87 9.81
C TYR A 29 -31.48 21.26 8.41
N ARG A 30 -30.48 21.17 7.52
CA ARG A 30 -30.63 20.69 6.13
C ARG A 30 -29.84 19.41 5.85
N GLY A 31 -29.18 18.82 6.84
CA GLY A 31 -28.29 17.67 6.65
C GLY A 31 -27.14 17.65 7.65
N ALA A 32 -25.98 17.16 7.24
CA ALA A 32 -24.76 17.20 8.06
C ALA A 32 -23.55 17.56 7.18
N ASP A 33 -22.69 18.40 7.72
CA ASP A 33 -21.35 18.65 7.17
C ASP A 33 -20.43 17.54 7.71
N VAL A 34 -19.71 16.86 6.83
CA VAL A 34 -18.90 15.67 7.19
C VAL A 34 -17.44 15.91 6.81
N ASP A 35 -16.57 15.80 7.80
CA ASP A 35 -15.13 15.81 7.65
C ASP A 35 -14.56 14.42 7.93
N TRP A 36 -13.55 14.03 7.15
CA TRP A 36 -12.79 12.79 7.36
C TRP A 36 -11.34 13.13 7.64
N TYR A 37 -10.80 12.60 8.73
CA TYR A 37 -9.40 12.71 9.10
C TYR A 37 -8.76 11.33 9.06
N VAL A 38 -7.52 11.26 8.59
CA VAL A 38 -6.73 10.02 8.64
C VAL A 38 -5.40 10.33 9.30
N LYS A 39 -5.08 9.59 10.35
CA LYS A 39 -3.75 9.55 10.98
C LYS A 39 -3.03 8.30 10.50
N ALA A 40 -1.73 8.40 10.30
CA ALA A 40 -0.88 7.28 9.94
C ALA A 40 0.49 7.46 10.60
N ASP A 41 1.19 6.36 10.84
CA ASP A 41 2.55 6.38 11.36
C ASP A 41 3.53 6.86 10.27
N ASP A 42 3.25 6.52 9.01
CA ASP A 42 4.05 6.95 7.88
C ASP A 42 3.27 6.91 6.54
N ILE A 43 3.80 7.57 5.50
CA ILE A 43 3.25 7.58 4.12
C ILE A 43 4.32 7.17 3.11
N VAL A 44 4.25 5.99 2.50
CA VAL A 44 5.32 5.47 1.63
C VAL A 44 4.89 5.45 0.17
N MET A 45 5.83 5.55 -0.78
CA MET A 45 5.52 5.39 -2.20
C MET A 45 4.96 3.99 -2.46
N LYS A 46 3.86 3.91 -3.20
CA LYS A 46 3.28 2.63 -3.58
C LYS A 46 4.23 1.93 -4.55
N ASN A 47 4.77 0.78 -4.15
CA ASN A 47 5.56 -0.04 -5.06
C ASN A 47 4.62 -0.73 -6.05
N LYS A 48 4.85 -0.53 -7.35
CA LYS A 48 4.28 -1.38 -8.40
C LYS A 48 5.02 -2.73 -8.39
N SER A 49 4.96 -3.49 -7.30
CA SER A 49 5.32 -4.90 -7.37
C SER A 49 4.24 -5.59 -8.18
N ASN A 50 4.59 -5.91 -9.41
CA ASN A 50 3.79 -6.59 -10.40
C ASN A 50 2.96 -7.72 -9.76
N LEU A 51 1.64 -7.69 -9.99
CA LEU A 51 0.86 -8.92 -9.97
C LEU A 51 1.46 -9.86 -11.04
N GLY A 52 2.36 -10.75 -10.60
CA GLY A 52 2.96 -11.81 -11.42
C GLY A 52 4.45 -11.61 -11.71
N GLU A 53 5.29 -12.41 -11.04
CA GLU A 53 6.68 -12.83 -11.34
C GLU A 53 7.38 -13.11 -10.00
N ASN A 54 7.89 -14.27 -9.60
CA ASN A 54 8.01 -15.62 -10.14
C ASN A 54 8.06 -16.55 -8.90
N VAL A 55 7.06 -17.41 -8.69
CA VAL A 55 7.30 -18.66 -7.97
C VAL A 55 7.50 -19.71 -9.06
N THR A 56 8.75 -19.92 -9.47
CA THR A 56 9.11 -21.17 -10.15
C THR A 56 9.08 -22.27 -9.08
N PRO A 57 8.18 -23.26 -9.16
CA PRO A 57 8.36 -24.46 -8.38
C PRO A 57 9.58 -25.14 -8.98
N ASN A 58 10.66 -25.20 -8.20
CA ASN A 58 11.78 -26.08 -8.48
C ASN A 58 11.23 -27.52 -8.60
N HIS A 59 10.97 -27.97 -9.82
CA HIS A 59 10.76 -29.38 -10.09
C HIS A 59 12.01 -29.92 -10.80
N ASP A 60 12.94 -30.34 -9.95
CA ASP A 60 13.81 -31.50 -10.15
C ASP A 60 14.74 -31.50 -11.40
N LYS A 61 15.98 -31.05 -11.19
CA LYS A 61 17.11 -31.41 -12.06
C LYS A 61 17.66 -32.79 -11.66
N THR A 62 17.01 -33.90 -12.05
CA THR A 62 17.67 -35.22 -11.88
C THR A 62 17.29 -36.34 -12.84
N ILE A 63 17.04 -36.14 -14.15
CA ILE A 63 17.17 -37.27 -15.11
C ILE A 63 17.72 -36.81 -16.47
N ALA A 64 18.99 -36.43 -16.50
CA ALA A 64 19.80 -36.47 -17.72
C ALA A 64 21.09 -37.23 -17.40
N ASN A 65 20.99 -38.58 -17.38
CA ASN A 65 22.07 -39.53 -17.65
C ASN A 65 21.67 -40.94 -17.21
N ARG A 66 20.96 -41.68 -18.07
CA ARG A 66 21.08 -43.13 -18.15
C ARG A 66 20.53 -43.63 -19.48
N ASN A 67 21.39 -43.67 -20.50
CA ASN A 67 21.86 -44.94 -21.08
C ASN A 67 22.59 -44.64 -22.39
N LYS A 68 23.75 -45.29 -22.49
CA LYS A 68 24.55 -45.50 -23.69
C LYS A 68 23.75 -46.31 -24.71
#